data_AF-A0A4U0V137-F1
#
_entry.id   AF-A0A4U0V137-F1
#
_cell.length_a   1.000
_cell.length_b   1.000
_cell.length_c   1.000
_cell.angle_alpha   90.00
_cell.angle_beta   90.00
_cell.angle_gamma   90.00
#
_symmetry.space_group_name_H-M   'P 1'
#
loop_
_entity.id
_entity.type
_entity.pdbx_description
1 polymer ?
#
loop_
_entity_poly.entity_id
_entity_poly.type
_entity_poly.pdbx_seq_one_letter_code
_entity_poly.pdbx_strand_id
1 'polypeptide(L)'
;MAGLIRDIFGIATGFQGTLINTFARLNLEHVVDDVNDETLDPWAELQQKAGIGDTTPLSPFMEKELLKDTDLSLDGRRFEEATGFRYTHERITQQAVEEVIESYRRMGWWP
;
A
#
# COMPACT_ATOMS: atom_id res chain seq x y z
N MET A 1 3.82 -6.64 8.82
CA MET A 1 2.96 -5.70 8.08
C MET A 1 1.56 -5.59 8.68
N ALA A 2 0.74 -6.65 8.67
CA ALA A 2 -0.64 -6.60 9.19
C ALA A 2 -0.78 -6.01 10.61
N GLY A 3 0.13 -6.35 11.54
CA GLY A 3 0.13 -5.76 12.89
C GLY A 3 0.31 -4.24 12.89
N LEU A 4 1.19 -3.70 12.04
CA LEU A 4 1.43 -2.26 11.93
C LEU A 4 0.18 -1.52 11.40
N ILE A 5 -0.50 -2.09 10.40
CA ILE A 5 -1.72 -1.51 9.84
C ILE A 5 -2.81 -1.42 10.90
N ARG A 6 -3.00 -2.49 11.69
CA ARG A 6 -3.94 -2.50 12.81
C ARG A 6 -3.59 -1.44 13.85
N ASP A 7 -2.32 -1.34 14.23
CA ASP A 7 -1.90 -0.46 15.32
C ASP A 7 -2.01 1.02 14.91
N ILE A 8 -1.77 1.36 13.63
CA ILE A 8 -1.86 2.73 13.10
C ILE A 8 -3.32 3.17 12.86
N PHE A 9 -4.12 2.32 12.20
CA PHE A 9 -5.46 2.70 11.75
C PHE A 9 -6.59 2.18 12.64
N GLY A 10 -6.29 1.34 13.62
CA GLY A 10 -7.30 0.71 14.48
C GLY A 10 -8.17 -0.32 13.75
N ILE A 11 -7.71 -0.82 12.59
CA ILE A 11 -8.49 -1.71 11.72
C ILE A 11 -8.15 -3.16 12.03
N ALA A 12 -9.18 -4.01 12.20
CA ALA A 12 -8.98 -5.43 12.37
C ALA A 12 -8.39 -6.06 11.09
N THR A 13 -7.22 -6.66 11.20
CA THR A 13 -6.56 -7.36 10.08
C THR A 13 -6.71 -8.87 10.24
N GLY A 14 -7.03 -9.57 9.15
CA GLY A 14 -7.09 -11.03 9.09
C GLY A 14 -6.29 -11.60 7.93
N PHE A 15 -6.02 -12.90 7.95
CA PHE A 15 -5.44 -13.62 6.81
C PHE A 15 -6.51 -14.53 6.20
N GLN A 16 -6.83 -14.30 4.93
CA GLN A 16 -7.71 -15.18 4.15
C GLN A 16 -6.92 -16.43 3.76
N GLY A 17 -7.42 -17.62 4.10
CA GLY A 17 -6.70 -18.89 3.94
C GLY A 17 -6.37 -19.26 2.48
N THR A 18 -5.57 -20.31 2.31
CA THR A 18 -5.05 -20.78 1.01
C THR A 18 -6.12 -21.08 -0.03
N LEU A 19 -7.30 -21.57 0.36
CA LEU A 19 -8.40 -21.90 -0.56
C LEU A 19 -8.99 -20.66 -1.26
N ILE A 20 -9.14 -19.56 -0.51
CA ILE A 20 -9.64 -18.28 -1.06
C ILE A 20 -8.57 -17.65 -1.94
N ASN A 21 -7.29 -17.78 -1.57
CA ASN A 21 -6.17 -17.30 -2.37
C ASN A 21 -6.06 -18.03 -3.73
N THR A 22 -6.26 -19.36 -3.76
CA THR A 22 -6.29 -20.13 -5.02
C THR A 22 -7.47 -19.73 -5.90
N PHE A 23 -8.65 -19.48 -5.32
CA PHE A 23 -9.81 -19.02 -6.09
C PHE A 23 -9.64 -17.58 -6.60
N ALA A 24 -9.06 -16.69 -5.79
CA ALA A 24 -8.71 -15.33 -6.20
C ALA A 24 -7.70 -15.32 -7.35
N ARG A 25 -6.75 -16.26 -7.41
CA ARG A 25 -5.81 -16.40 -8.54
C ARG A 25 -6.50 -16.79 -9.85
N LEU A 26 -7.57 -17.60 -9.79
CA LEU A 26 -8.34 -18.00 -10.97
C LEU A 26 -9.25 -16.87 -11.47
N ASN A 27 -9.66 -15.95 -10.59
CA ASN A 27 -10.55 -14.82 -10.89
C ASN A 27 -9.92 -13.47 -10.52
N LEU A 28 -8.60 -13.32 -10.73
CA LEU A 28 -7.85 -12.16 -10.24
C LEU A 28 -8.38 -10.84 -10.82
N GLU A 29 -8.85 -10.86 -12.07
CA GLU A 29 -9.45 -9.69 -12.72
C GLU A 29 -10.71 -9.23 -11.97
N HIS A 30 -11.63 -10.15 -11.72
CA HIS A 30 -12.87 -9.83 -11.00
C HIS A 30 -12.59 -9.32 -9.58
N VAL A 31 -11.61 -9.90 -8.87
CA VAL A 31 -11.24 -9.45 -7.52
C VAL A 31 -10.66 -8.03 -7.54
N VAL A 32 -9.86 -7.70 -8.56
CA VAL A 32 -9.33 -6.34 -8.73
C VAL A 32 -10.45 -5.35 -9.00
N ASP A 33 -11.39 -5.70 -9.86
CA ASP A 33 -12.55 -4.87 -10.19
C ASP A 33 -13.41 -4.62 -8.94
N ASP A 34 -13.76 -5.67 -8.19
CA ASP A 34 -14.55 -5.55 -6.94
C ASP A 34 -13.85 -4.64 -5.91
N VAL A 35 -12.53 -4.80 -5.72
CA VAL A 35 -11.76 -3.98 -4.77
C VAL A 35 -11.72 -2.53 -5.22
N ASN A 36 -11.56 -2.27 -6.52
CA ASN A 36 -11.56 -0.91 -7.05
C ASN A 36 -12.94 -0.25 -6.88
N ASP A 37 -14.03 -0.97 -7.18
CA ASP A 37 -15.40 -0.50 -7.01
C ASP A 37 -15.69 -0.15 -5.53
N GLU A 38 -15.21 -0.95 -4.59
CA GLU A 38 -15.43 -0.70 -3.16
C GLU A 38 -14.53 0.41 -2.56
N THR A 39 -13.41 0.77 -3.21
CA THR A 39 -12.40 1.65 -2.61
C THR A 39 -12.27 3.02 -3.25
N LEU A 40 -12.50 3.14 -4.57
CA LEU A 40 -12.31 4.41 -5.30
C LEU A 40 -13.30 5.48 -4.86
N ASP A 41 -14.58 5.14 -4.71
CA ASP A 41 -15.63 6.07 -4.30
C ASP A 41 -15.43 6.59 -2.87
N PRO A 42 -15.22 5.73 -1.84
CA PRO A 42 -14.90 6.20 -0.50
C PRO A 42 -13.64 7.07 -0.45
N TRP A 43 -12.63 6.74 -1.24
CA TRP A 43 -11.40 7.54 -1.32
C TRP A 43 -11.66 8.94 -1.91
N ALA A 44 -12.46 9.03 -2.97
CA ALA A 44 -12.87 10.32 -3.54
C ALA A 44 -13.63 11.17 -2.52
N GLU A 45 -14.55 10.56 -1.76
CA GLU A 45 -15.25 11.25 -0.67
C GLU A 45 -14.31 11.74 0.43
N LEU A 46 -13.32 10.93 0.83
CA LEU A 46 -12.34 11.30 1.85
C LEU A 46 -11.51 12.51 1.40
N GLN A 47 -11.02 12.50 0.16
CA GLN A 47 -10.29 13.63 -0.41
C GLN A 47 -11.14 14.90 -0.45
N GLN A 48 -12.40 14.78 -0.87
CA GLN A 48 -13.33 15.91 -0.90
C GLN A 48 -13.56 16.48 0.50
N LYS A 49 -13.80 15.63 1.51
CA LYS A 49 -13.99 16.03 2.90
C LYS A 49 -12.75 16.68 3.51
N ALA A 50 -11.56 16.23 3.10
CA ALA A 50 -10.28 16.80 3.51
C ALA A 50 -9.91 18.10 2.77
N GLY A 51 -10.68 18.49 1.74
CA GLY A 51 -10.38 19.66 0.91
C GLY A 51 -9.14 19.47 0.02
N ILE A 52 -8.81 18.24 -0.32
CA ILE A 52 -7.70 17.89 -1.20
C ILE A 52 -8.15 18.07 -2.66
N GLY A 53 -7.35 18.78 -3.46
CA GLY A 53 -7.65 19.03 -4.87
C GLY A 53 -7.39 17.82 -5.77
N ASP A 54 -7.80 17.92 -7.04
CA ASP A 54 -7.86 16.81 -8.01
C ASP A 54 -6.50 16.16 -8.38
N THR A 55 -5.38 16.69 -7.90
CA THR A 55 -4.02 16.27 -8.29
C THR A 55 -3.23 15.79 -7.08
N THR A 56 -3.53 14.58 -6.61
CA THR A 56 -2.65 13.82 -5.71
C THR A 56 -2.00 12.66 -6.47
N PRO A 57 -0.72 12.33 -6.22
CA PRO A 57 -0.11 11.11 -6.77
C PRO A 57 -0.60 9.83 -6.06
N LEU A 58 -1.37 9.96 -4.97
CA LEU A 58 -1.89 8.82 -4.21
C LEU A 58 -3.22 8.34 -4.80
N SER A 59 -3.23 7.10 -5.26
CA SER A 59 -4.43 6.42 -5.76
C SER A 59 -4.62 5.09 -5.02
N PRO A 60 -5.84 4.76 -4.58
CA PRO A 60 -6.14 3.44 -4.03
C PRO A 60 -6.35 2.40 -5.14
N PHE A 61 -6.26 2.79 -6.42
CA PHE A 61 -6.46 1.90 -7.55
C PHE A 61 -5.51 0.70 -7.49
N MET A 62 -6.08 -0.48 -7.42
CA MET A 62 -5.38 -1.75 -7.40
C MET A 62 -5.09 -2.18 -8.83
N GLU A 63 -3.81 -2.28 -9.19
CA GLU A 63 -3.39 -2.88 -10.45
C GLU A 63 -3.28 -4.40 -10.33
N LYS A 64 -3.80 -5.13 -11.32
CA LYS A 64 -3.74 -6.60 -11.39
C LYS A 64 -2.33 -7.15 -11.22
N GLU A 65 -1.34 -6.47 -11.78
CA GLU A 65 0.07 -6.88 -11.73
C GLU A 65 0.62 -6.91 -10.30
N LEU A 66 0.11 -6.06 -9.39
CA LEU A 66 0.52 -6.02 -7.98
C LEU A 66 0.03 -7.24 -7.19
N LEU A 67 -1.04 -7.90 -7.65
CA LEU A 67 -1.58 -9.12 -7.03
C LEU A 67 -0.97 -10.40 -7.61
N LYS A 68 -0.13 -10.29 -8.66
CA LYS A 68 0.58 -11.45 -9.18
C LYS A 68 1.65 -11.88 -8.19
N ASP A 69 1.78 -13.19 -8.06
CA ASP A 69 2.79 -13.83 -7.23
C ASP A 69 4.14 -13.82 -7.94
N THR A 70 4.71 -12.62 -8.04
CA THR A 70 6.03 -12.38 -8.60
C THR A 70 6.98 -12.05 -7.46
N ASP A 71 8.16 -12.66 -7.44
CA ASP A 71 9.19 -12.28 -6.50
C ASP A 71 9.68 -10.86 -6.82
N LEU A 72 9.44 -9.94 -5.88
CA LEU A 72 9.86 -8.53 -5.97
C LEU A 72 11.18 -8.27 -5.24
N SER A 73 11.83 -9.32 -4.71
CA SER A 73 13.10 -9.17 -4.02
C SER A 73 14.25 -8.89 -5.00
N LEU A 74 15.09 -7.92 -4.65
CA LEU A 74 16.26 -7.54 -5.43
C LEU A 74 17.50 -7.67 -4.53
N ASP A 75 18.55 -8.31 -5.06
CA ASP A 75 19.85 -8.33 -4.38
C ASP A 75 20.53 -6.96 -4.51
N GLY A 76 20.50 -6.20 -3.41
CA GLY A 76 21.05 -4.86 -3.32
C GLY A 76 22.58 -4.79 -3.23
N ARG A 77 23.30 -5.92 -3.07
CA ARG A 77 24.75 -5.91 -2.76
C ARG A 77 25.58 -5.11 -3.75
N ARG A 78 25.32 -5.27 -5.05
CA ARG A 78 26.04 -4.52 -6.10
C ARG A 78 25.81 -3.01 -5.99
N PHE A 79 24.61 -2.59 -5.60
CA PHE A 79 24.29 -1.18 -5.42
C PHE A 79 25.03 -0.61 -4.20
N GLU A 80 25.04 -1.32 -3.08
CA GLU A 80 25.80 -0.94 -1.88
C GLU A 80 27.30 -0.81 -2.16
N GLU A 81 27.90 -1.83 -2.79
CA GLU A 81 29.34 -1.85 -3.09
C GLU A 81 29.77 -0.76 -4.07
N ALA A 82 28.99 -0.54 -5.13
CA ALA A 82 29.34 0.42 -6.18
C ALA A 82 29.12 1.89 -5.77
N THR A 83 28.16 2.15 -4.88
CA THR A 83 27.76 3.53 -4.52
C THR A 83 28.19 3.92 -3.10
N GLY A 84 28.53 2.94 -2.25
CA GLY A 84 28.73 3.16 -0.82
C GLY A 84 27.43 3.43 -0.06
N PHE A 85 26.26 3.23 -0.69
CA PHE A 85 24.97 3.43 -0.05
C PHE A 85 24.81 2.48 1.15
N ARG A 86 24.26 3.00 2.25
CA ARG A 86 23.95 2.23 3.45
C ARG A 86 22.49 2.40 3.79
N TYR A 87 21.79 1.29 3.95
CA TYR A 87 20.41 1.31 4.44
C TYR A 87 20.37 1.86 5.86
N THR A 88 19.59 2.91 6.08
CA THR A 88 19.35 3.50 7.41
C THR A 88 18.07 2.99 8.06
N HIS A 89 17.19 2.36 7.25
CA HIS A 89 15.92 1.79 7.67
C HIS A 89 15.85 0.31 7.29
N GLU A 90 16.47 -0.55 8.10
CA GLU A 90 16.51 -2.00 7.83
C GLU A 90 15.15 -2.69 7.98
N ARG A 91 14.21 -2.07 8.70
CA ARG A 91 12.88 -2.61 8.97
C ARG A 91 11.82 -1.51 8.92
N ILE A 92 10.65 -1.90 8.44
CA ILE A 92 9.45 -1.07 8.54
C ILE A 92 9.03 -1.02 10.01
N THR A 93 8.96 0.18 10.56
CA THR A 93 8.49 0.47 11.92
C THR A 93 7.21 1.28 11.86
N GLN A 94 6.43 1.29 12.94
CA GLN A 94 5.26 2.14 13.06
C GLN A 94 5.62 3.61 12.85
N GLN A 95 6.66 4.09 13.54
CA GLN A 95 7.15 5.46 13.42
C GLN A 95 7.50 5.83 11.97
N ALA A 96 8.20 4.98 11.22
CA ALA A 96 8.55 5.26 9.83
C ALA A 96 7.31 5.39 8.94
N VAL A 97 6.27 4.59 9.19
CA VAL A 97 5.00 4.69 8.44
C VAL A 97 4.25 5.98 8.81
N GLU A 98 4.19 6.33 10.09
CA GLU A 98 3.59 7.59 10.55
C GLU A 98 4.32 8.81 9.96
N GLU A 99 5.65 8.81 9.92
CA GLU A 99 6.46 9.88 9.32
C GLU A 99 6.15 10.07 7.82
N VAL A 100 5.91 8.97 7.09
CA VAL A 100 5.48 9.00 5.68
C VAL A 100 4.07 9.58 5.56
N ILE A 101 3.11 9.13 6.37
CA ILE A 101 1.74 9.67 6.38
C ILE A 101 1.76 11.17 6.68
N GLU A 102 2.52 11.61 7.68
CA GLU A 102 2.68 13.03 8.03
C GLU A 102 3.38 13.83 6.92
N SER A 103 4.27 13.21 6.14
CA SER A 103 4.82 13.86 4.94
C SER A 103 3.72 14.11 3.90
N TYR A 104 2.82 13.15 3.67
CA TYR A 104 1.71 13.30 2.74
C TYR A 104 0.66 14.30 3.23
N ARG A 105 0.37 14.33 4.54
CA ARG A 105 -0.50 15.37 5.13
C ARG A 105 0.06 16.77 4.91
N ARG A 106 1.37 16.98 5.13
CA ARG A 106 2.02 18.29 4.89
C ARG A 106 1.98 18.72 3.43
N MET A 107 1.98 17.77 2.50
CA MET A 107 1.85 18.04 1.07
C MET A 107 0.39 18.21 0.61
N GLY A 108 -0.58 17.99 1.51
CA GLY A 108 -2.01 18.05 1.18
C GLY A 108 -2.47 16.88 0.31
N TRP A 109 -1.82 15.72 0.42
CA TRP A 109 -2.12 14.54 -0.41
C TRP A 109 -2.87 13.44 0.35
N TRP A 110 -2.82 13.47 1.68
CA TRP A 110 -3.42 12.46 2.53
C TRP A 110 -4.69 12.99 3.22
N PRO A 111 -5.85 12.32 3.05
CA PRO A 111 -7.12 12.78 3.61
C PRO A 111 -7.26 12.65 5.14
#